data_AF-A0A961K6E9-F1
#
_entry.id   AF-A0A961K6E9-F1
#
_cell.length_a   1.000
_cell.length_b   1.000
_cell.length_c   1.000
_cell.angle_alpha   90.00
_cell.angle_beta   90.00
_cell.angle_gamma   90.00
#
_symmetry.space_group_name_H-M   'P 1'
#
loop_
_entity.id
_entity.type
_entity.pdbx_description
1 polymer ?
#
loop_
_entity_poly.entity_id
_entity_poly.type
_entity_poly.pdbx_seq_one_letter_code
_entity_poly.pdbx_strand_id
1 'polypeptide(L)'
;NASISGAELGCQAEVGSAAAMAAAGLAAVMGGTPEQVENAAEIALEHHLGMTCDPVKGLVQVPCIERNGLGAIKAVSAAALALRGDGTHFVSLDNCVSAMAATGRDMSEKYKETALGGLAVSVPNC
;
A
#
# COMPACT_ATOMS: atom_id res chain seq x y z
N ASN A 1 2.63 -13.28 11.45
CA ASN A 1 1.55 -12.40 10.96
C ASN A 1 2.12 -11.09 10.50
N ALA A 2 1.59 -10.54 9.40
CA ALA A 2 1.85 -9.18 8.96
C ALA A 2 0.95 -8.19 9.74
N SER A 3 1.33 -6.92 9.75
CA SER A 3 0.60 -5.82 10.38
C SER A 3 -0.01 -4.90 9.33
N ILE A 4 -1.04 -4.14 9.70
CA ILE A 4 -1.62 -3.03 8.93
C ILE A 4 -1.21 -1.66 9.48
N SER A 5 -0.34 -1.63 10.50
CA SER A 5 0.08 -0.40 11.18
C SER A 5 1.25 0.28 10.47
N GLY A 6 1.12 1.59 10.22
CA GLY A 6 2.18 2.44 9.67
C GLY A 6 3.39 2.50 10.59
N ALA A 7 3.15 2.51 11.90
CA ALA A 7 4.18 2.48 12.93
C ALA A 7 4.98 1.17 12.96
N GLU A 8 4.45 0.05 12.46
CA GLU A 8 5.16 -1.24 12.50
C GLU A 8 5.84 -1.59 11.17
N LEU A 9 5.14 -1.37 10.05
CA LEU A 9 5.59 -1.83 8.73
C LEU A 9 5.62 -0.72 7.66
N GLY A 10 5.46 0.54 8.05
CA GLY A 10 5.42 1.69 7.15
C GLY A 10 4.06 1.85 6.46
N CYS A 11 3.92 2.93 5.68
CA CYS A 11 2.66 3.32 5.06
C CYS A 11 2.17 2.34 3.98
N GLN A 12 3.05 1.44 3.50
CA GLN A 12 2.66 0.27 2.70
C GLN A 12 1.60 -0.60 3.42
N ALA A 13 1.65 -0.68 4.74
CA ALA A 13 0.72 -1.48 5.55
C ALA A 13 -0.61 -0.76 5.79
N GLU A 14 -0.67 0.56 5.64
CA GLU A 14 -1.88 1.38 5.81
C GLU A 14 -2.50 1.73 4.47
N VAL A 15 -1.86 2.62 3.70
CA VAL A 15 -2.36 3.07 2.40
C VAL A 15 -2.27 1.94 1.39
N GLY A 16 -1.21 1.13 1.42
CA GLY A 16 -1.10 -0.02 0.52
C GLY A 16 -2.15 -1.09 0.79
N SER A 17 -2.41 -1.44 2.06
CA SER A 17 -3.48 -2.37 2.41
C SER A 17 -4.86 -1.79 2.09
N ALA A 18 -5.10 -0.49 2.32
CA ALA A 18 -6.35 0.17 1.95
C ALA A 18 -6.58 0.15 0.43
N ALA A 19 -5.55 0.41 -0.37
CA ALA A 19 -5.62 0.32 -1.83
C ALA A 19 -5.90 -1.12 -2.29
N ALA A 20 -5.27 -2.13 -1.66
CA ALA A 20 -5.52 -3.54 -1.94
C ALA A 20 -6.96 -3.95 -1.60
N MET A 21 -7.46 -3.56 -0.43
CA MET A 21 -8.85 -3.81 -0.01
C MET A 21 -9.85 -3.17 -0.98
N ALA A 22 -9.61 -1.92 -1.40
CA ALA A 22 -10.46 -1.23 -2.34
C ALA A 22 -10.44 -1.88 -3.73
N ALA A 23 -9.28 -2.32 -4.22
CA ALA A 23 -9.13 -2.99 -5.51
C ALA A 23 -9.88 -4.32 -5.54
N ALA A 24 -9.69 -5.17 -4.53
CA ALA A 24 -10.41 -6.43 -4.39
C ALA A 24 -11.93 -6.22 -4.30
N GLY A 25 -12.37 -5.27 -3.47
CA GLY A 25 -13.79 -4.95 -3.32
C GLY A 25 -14.41 -4.49 -4.64
N LEU A 26 -13.72 -3.62 -5.39
CA LEU A 26 -14.19 -3.16 -6.69
C LEU A 26 -14.22 -4.30 -7.73
N ALA A 27 -13.18 -5.12 -7.81
CA ALA A 27 -13.13 -6.27 -8.71
C ALA A 27 -14.30 -7.24 -8.44
N ALA A 28 -14.60 -7.52 -7.16
CA ALA A 28 -15.71 -8.37 -6.77
C ALA A 28 -17.07 -7.78 -7.19
N VAL A 29 -17.30 -6.48 -6.93
CA VAL A 29 -18.55 -5.79 -7.31
C VAL A 29 -18.73 -5.74 -8.83
N MET A 30 -17.64 -5.69 -9.59
CA MET A 30 -17.66 -5.70 -11.05
C MET A 30 -17.80 -7.10 -11.66
N GLY A 31 -17.95 -8.15 -10.85
CA GLY A 31 -18.18 -9.53 -11.31
C GLY A 31 -16.90 -10.31 -11.61
N GLY A 32 -15.76 -9.90 -11.06
CA GLY A 32 -14.51 -10.65 -11.16
C GLY A 32 -14.56 -12.00 -10.45
N THR A 33 -13.79 -12.96 -10.93
CA THR A 33 -13.61 -14.26 -10.24
C THR A 33 -12.78 -14.09 -8.96
N PRO A 34 -12.78 -15.07 -8.04
CA PRO A 34 -11.89 -15.03 -6.87
C PRO A 34 -10.42 -14.78 -7.22
N GLU A 35 -9.93 -15.37 -8.31
CA GLU A 35 -8.56 -15.19 -8.80
C GLU A 35 -8.31 -13.75 -9.26
N GLN A 36 -9.28 -13.13 -9.95
CA GLN A 36 -9.18 -11.72 -10.34
C GLN A 36 -9.29 -10.77 -9.13
N VAL A 37 -10.06 -11.13 -8.10
CA VAL A 37 -10.15 -10.37 -6.85
C VAL A 37 -8.81 -10.38 -6.12
N GLU A 38 -8.19 -11.55 -5.99
CA GLU A 38 -6.85 -11.68 -5.40
C GLU A 38 -5.80 -10.95 -6.24
N ASN A 39 -5.84 -11.08 -7.57
CA ASN A 39 -4.93 -10.35 -8.46
C ASN A 39 -5.10 -8.83 -8.36
N ALA A 40 -6.32 -8.31 -8.23
CA ALA A 40 -6.55 -6.88 -8.03
C ALA A 40 -5.94 -6.38 -6.70
N ALA A 41 -6.13 -7.12 -5.60
CA ALA A 41 -5.50 -6.80 -4.32
C ALA A 41 -3.97 -6.84 -4.41
N GLU A 42 -3.44 -7.86 -5.08
CA GLU A 42 -2.01 -8.08 -5.24
C GLU A 42 -1.34 -6.96 -6.02
N ILE A 43 -1.84 -6.60 -7.21
CA ILE A 43 -1.32 -5.46 -8.01
C ILE A 43 -1.37 -4.16 -7.19
N ALA A 44 -2.48 -3.89 -6.50
CA ALA A 44 -2.61 -2.67 -5.72
C ALA A 44 -1.60 -2.64 -4.55
N LEU A 45 -1.38 -3.75 -3.85
CA LEU A 45 -0.41 -3.85 -2.76
C LEU A 45 1.03 -3.74 -3.28
N GLU A 46 1.33 -4.42 -4.39
CA GLU A 46 2.65 -4.43 -5.04
C GLU A 46 3.13 -2.99 -5.31
N HIS A 47 2.24 -2.15 -5.84
CA HIS A 47 2.51 -0.73 -6.13
C HIS A 47 2.67 0.17 -4.88
N HIS A 48 2.68 -0.40 -3.68
CA HIS A 48 2.96 0.29 -2.42
C HIS A 48 4.11 -0.33 -1.63
N LEU A 49 4.69 -1.46 -2.06
CA LEU A 49 5.80 -2.10 -1.35
C LEU A 49 6.99 -1.15 -1.16
N GLY A 50 7.55 -1.14 0.06
CA GLY A 50 8.64 -0.26 0.47
C GLY A 50 8.22 1.14 0.89
N MET A 51 6.93 1.49 0.86
CA MET A 51 6.47 2.82 1.24
C MET A 51 6.61 3.06 2.75
N THR A 52 7.49 3.98 3.11
CA THR A 52 7.76 4.43 4.49
C THR A 52 6.62 5.29 5.04
N CYS A 53 6.51 5.38 6.37
CA CYS A 53 5.61 6.33 7.04
C CYS A 53 6.46 7.40 7.73
N ASP A 54 6.57 8.59 7.16
CA ASP A 54 7.36 9.67 7.77
C ASP A 54 6.81 11.03 7.35
N PRO A 55 5.67 11.42 7.93
CA PRO A 55 4.94 12.60 7.49
C PRO A 55 5.58 13.91 7.98
N VAL A 56 5.39 14.98 7.20
CA VAL A 56 5.91 16.32 7.50
C VAL A 56 5.40 16.79 8.86
N LYS A 57 6.32 17.17 9.75
CA LYS A 57 6.03 17.62 11.13
C LYS A 57 5.26 16.58 11.96
N GLY A 58 5.25 15.31 11.58
CA GLY A 58 4.44 14.27 12.24
C GLY A 58 2.93 14.40 12.01
N LEU A 59 2.49 15.22 11.06
CA LEU A 59 1.07 15.51 10.82
C LEU A 59 0.51 14.62 9.71
N VAL A 60 -0.73 14.14 9.88
CA VAL A 60 -1.45 13.36 8.85
C VAL A 60 -1.99 14.28 7.74
N GLN A 61 -1.08 14.95 7.03
CA GLN A 61 -1.36 15.88 5.94
C GLN A 61 -0.48 15.53 4.74
N VAL A 62 0.82 15.83 4.83
CA VAL A 62 1.78 15.57 3.76
C VAL A 62 2.73 14.44 4.19
N PRO A 63 2.87 13.36 3.42
CA PRO A 63 2.26 13.08 2.12
C PRO A 63 0.93 12.29 2.19
N CYS A 64 0.30 12.23 3.36
CA CYS A 64 -0.84 11.33 3.63
C CYS A 64 -2.05 11.58 2.72
N ILE A 65 -2.37 12.84 2.43
CA ILE A 65 -3.54 13.21 1.61
C ILE A 65 -3.35 12.75 0.17
N GLU A 66 -2.24 13.10 -0.46
CA GLU A 66 -1.96 12.70 -1.84
C GLU A 66 -1.73 11.19 -1.97
N ARG A 67 -1.20 10.53 -0.93
CA ARG A 67 -1.11 9.06 -0.89
C ARG A 67 -2.47 8.39 -0.95
N ASN A 68 -3.49 8.93 -0.27
CA ASN A 68 -4.86 8.41 -0.38
C ASN A 68 -5.44 8.64 -1.78
N GLY A 69 -5.27 9.84 -2.35
CA GLY A 69 -5.73 10.14 -3.71
C GLY A 69 -5.10 9.23 -4.76
N LEU A 70 -3.78 9.05 -4.71
CA LEU A 70 -3.04 8.15 -5.60
C LEU A 70 -3.35 6.67 -5.32
N GLY A 71 -3.57 6.29 -4.06
CA GLY A 71 -3.98 4.95 -3.66
C GLY A 71 -5.34 4.56 -4.26
N ALA A 72 -6.32 5.46 -4.25
CA ALA A 72 -7.62 5.25 -4.89
C ALA A 72 -7.50 5.05 -6.41
N ILE A 73 -6.67 5.86 -7.09
CA ILE A 73 -6.41 5.71 -8.53
C ILE A 73 -5.77 4.35 -8.84
N LYS A 74 -4.80 3.93 -8.02
CA LYS A 74 -4.17 2.61 -8.14
C LYS A 74 -5.17 1.48 -7.92
N ALA A 75 -6.05 1.60 -6.94
CA ALA A 75 -7.06 0.57 -6.67
C ALA A 75 -8.01 0.36 -7.86
N VAL A 76 -8.52 1.45 -8.45
CA VAL A 76 -9.36 1.38 -9.66
C VAL A 76 -8.58 0.79 -10.85
N SER A 77 -7.34 1.21 -11.02
CA SER A 77 -6.48 0.73 -12.11
C SER A 77 -6.15 -0.76 -11.96
N ALA A 78 -5.87 -1.22 -10.74
CA ALA A 78 -5.58 -2.61 -10.41
C ALA A 78 -6.79 -3.52 -10.67
N ALA A 79 -7.99 -3.11 -10.22
CA ALA A 79 -9.22 -3.83 -10.52
C ALA A 79 -9.47 -3.91 -12.05
N ALA A 80 -9.28 -2.81 -12.77
CA ALA A 80 -9.43 -2.78 -14.23
C ALA A 80 -8.40 -3.66 -14.95
N LEU A 81 -7.18 -3.77 -14.44
CA LEU A 81 -6.14 -4.66 -14.99
C LEU A 81 -6.51 -6.13 -14.75
N ALA A 82 -6.86 -6.48 -13.51
CA ALA A 82 -7.22 -7.85 -13.15
C ALA A 82 -8.45 -8.36 -13.93
N LEU A 83 -9.50 -7.54 -14.08
CA LEU A 83 -10.72 -7.88 -14.82
C LEU A 83 -10.51 -8.05 -16.33
N ARG A 84 -9.46 -7.44 -16.89
CA ARG A 84 -9.07 -7.65 -18.30
C ARG A 84 -8.21 -8.90 -18.49
N GLY A 85 -7.55 -9.36 -17.43
CA GLY A 85 -6.83 -10.62 -17.41
C GLY A 85 -7.76 -11.78 -17.06
N ASP A 86 -7.17 -12.96 -16.89
CA ASP A 86 -7.86 -14.20 -16.48
C ASP A 86 -7.66 -14.53 -14.99
N GLY A 87 -7.07 -13.60 -14.22
CA GLY A 87 -6.70 -13.81 -12.82
C GLY A 87 -5.37 -14.54 -12.63
N THR A 88 -4.68 -14.94 -13.70
CA THR A 88 -3.34 -15.52 -13.61
C THR A 88 -2.29 -14.42 -13.43
N HIS A 89 -1.45 -14.58 -12.43
CA HIS A 89 -0.42 -13.61 -12.06
C HIS A 89 0.85 -14.33 -11.61
N PHE A 90 2.00 -13.73 -11.96
CA PHE A 90 3.31 -14.33 -11.66
C PHE A 90 3.64 -14.25 -10.17
N VAL A 91 3.15 -13.21 -9.50
CA VAL A 91 3.30 -12.98 -8.07
C VAL A 91 1.96 -13.22 -7.41
N SER A 92 1.90 -14.14 -6.45
CA SER A 92 0.69 -14.36 -5.64
C SER A 92 0.51 -13.27 -4.59
N LEU A 93 -0.73 -13.06 -4.14
CA LEU A 93 -1.02 -12.14 -3.03
C LEU A 93 -0.23 -12.50 -1.77
N ASP A 94 -0.09 -13.79 -1.45
CA ASP A 94 0.70 -14.26 -0.31
C ASP A 94 2.18 -13.87 -0.39
N ASN A 95 2.78 -13.95 -1.59
CA ASN A 95 4.14 -13.50 -1.81
C ASN A 95 4.26 -11.99 -1.62
N CYS A 96 3.27 -11.22 -2.11
CA CYS A 96 3.22 -9.77 -1.94
C CYS A 96 3.07 -9.34 -0.47
N VAL A 97 2.20 -10.01 0.29
CA VAL A 97 2.04 -9.79 1.75
C VAL A 97 3.31 -10.18 2.51
N SER A 98 3.95 -11.28 2.13
CA SER A 98 5.21 -11.73 2.72
C SER A 98 6.34 -10.73 2.46
N ALA A 99 6.41 -10.20 1.24
CA ALA A 99 7.33 -9.13 0.88
C ALA A 99 7.07 -7.87 1.70
N MET A 100 5.82 -7.40 1.80
CA MET A 100 5.43 -6.26 2.64
C MET A 100 5.92 -6.45 4.08
N ALA A 101 5.67 -7.62 4.67
CA ALA A 101 6.06 -7.93 6.04
C ALA A 101 7.58 -8.02 6.24
N ALA A 102 8.33 -8.54 5.25
CA ALA A 102 9.79 -8.54 5.28
C ALA A 102 10.34 -7.11 5.18
N THR A 103 9.91 -6.36 4.16
CA THR A 103 10.34 -4.97 3.94
C THR A 103 10.02 -4.07 5.12
N GLY A 104 8.86 -4.23 5.75
CA GLY A 104 8.49 -3.44 6.94
C GLY A 104 9.34 -3.78 8.17
N ARG A 105 9.76 -5.05 8.33
CA ARG A 105 10.70 -5.45 9.40
C ARG A 105 12.11 -4.90 9.17
N ASP A 106 12.55 -4.87 7.91
CA ASP A 106 13.85 -4.34 7.53
C ASP A 106 13.90 -2.79 7.54
N MET A 107 12.72 -2.15 7.52
CA MET A 107 12.60 -0.70 7.57
C MET A 107 13.14 -0.15 8.89
N SER A 108 14.00 0.87 8.81
CA SER A 108 14.50 1.56 10.00
C SER A 108 13.36 2.25 10.75
N GLU A 109 13.40 2.20 12.08
CA GLU A 109 12.47 2.91 12.96
C GLU A 109 12.33 4.41 12.65
N LYS A 110 13.38 5.05 12.09
CA LYS A 110 13.34 6.46 11.67
C LYS A 110 12.39 6.74 10.50
N TYR A 111 11.93 5.70 9.82
CA TYR A 111 11.02 5.78 8.66
C TYR A 111 9.65 5.13 8.94
N LYS A 112 9.33 4.89 10.22
CA LYS A 112 8.08 4.26 10.70
C LYS A 112 7.30 5.15 11.67
N GLU A 113 6.53 6.09 11.14
CA GLU A 113 5.63 7.00 11.84
C GLU A 113 6.26 7.78 13.02
N THR A 114 7.60 7.85 13.09
CA THR A 114 8.33 8.53 14.16
C THR A 114 8.64 9.99 13.85
N ALA A 115 8.51 10.42 12.59
CA ALA A 115 8.89 11.75 12.13
C ALA A 115 10.38 12.09 12.36
N LEU A 116 11.25 11.08 12.44
CA LEU A 116 12.69 11.23 12.72
C LEU A 116 13.57 11.19 11.45
N GLY A 117 12.98 11.03 10.27
CA GLY A 117 13.72 10.83 9.02
C GLY A 117 13.13 11.57 7.82
N GLY A 118 13.41 11.02 6.64
CA GLY A 118 12.71 11.23 5.37
C GLY A 118 12.15 12.63 5.12
N LEU A 119 10.84 12.69 4.85
CA LEU A 119 10.14 13.92 4.52
C LEU A 119 9.92 14.79 5.77
N ALA A 120 9.86 14.18 6.96
CA ALA A 120 9.66 14.88 8.21
C ALA A 120 10.79 15.86 8.54
N VAL A 121 12.04 15.49 8.24
CA VAL A 121 13.23 16.30 8.57
C VAL A 121 13.77 17.11 7.38
N SER A 122 13.23 16.93 6.18
CA SER A 122 13.68 17.64 4.96
C SER A 122 12.93 18.93 4.68
N VAL A 123 11.84 19.21 5.39
CA VAL A 123 11.09 20.48 5.29
C VAL A 123 11.52 21.43 6.43
N PRO A 124 12.05 22.63 6.14
CA PRO A 124 12.44 23.59 7.17
C PRO A 124 11.28 24.02 8.08
N ASN A 125 11.56 24.17 9.38
CA ASN A 125 10.68 24.89 10.30
C ASN A 125 10.91 26.40 10.09
N CYS A 126 10.37 26.96 9.02
CA CYS A 126 10.24 28.41 8.87
C CYS A 126 8.77 28.84 9.01
#